data_AF-A0A3N0XF84-F1
#
_entry.id   AF-A0A3N0XF84-F1
#
_cell.length_a   1.000
_cell.length_b   1.000
_cell.length_c   1.000
_cell.angle_alpha   90.00
_cell.angle_beta   90.00
_cell.angle_gamma   90.00
#
_symmetry.space_group_name_H-M   'P 1'
#
loop_
_entity.id
_entity.type
_entity.pdbx_description
1 polymer ?
#
loop_
_entity_poly.entity_id
_entity_poly.type
_entity_poly.pdbx_seq_one_letter_code
_entity_poly.pdbx_strand_id
1 'polypeptide(L)'
;SPYDFNIVRLVPMVSTAGFIRETIQWKTIVINVFGNIIMFIPFGFLGILIPDLEHFRKLMSNFISAIIIIESFQYFTRLGVFDIDDIILNTIGVAIGFGIYKWLNRTIIDRDF
;
A
#
# COMPACT_ATOMS: atom_id res chain seq x y z
N SER A 1 -3.76 35.23 8.39
CA SER A 1 -4.96 34.38 8.35
C SER A 1 -4.57 33.03 8.91
N PRO A 2 -5.18 32.50 9.99
CA PRO A 2 -4.74 31.26 10.65
C PRO A 2 -5.17 29.98 9.91
N TYR A 3 -5.66 30.08 8.67
CA TYR A 3 -6.32 28.99 7.95
C TYR A 3 -5.43 28.17 7.01
N ASP A 4 -4.13 28.49 6.87
CA ASP A 4 -3.28 27.85 5.84
C ASP A 4 -2.31 26.78 6.35
N PHE A 5 -2.34 26.40 7.63
CA PHE A 5 -1.40 25.43 8.21
C PHE A 5 -1.97 24.03 8.48
N ASN A 6 -3.19 23.70 8.04
CA ASN A 6 -3.85 22.44 8.45
C ASN A 6 -4.71 21.76 7.37
N ILE A 7 -4.25 21.72 6.12
CA ILE A 7 -4.93 20.96 5.04
C ILE A 7 -4.32 19.58 4.80
N VAL A 8 -3.18 19.27 5.43
CA VAL A 8 -2.63 17.91 5.53
C VAL A 8 -2.67 17.52 7.01
N ARG A 9 -3.85 17.08 7.47
CA ARG A 9 -4.06 16.65 8.85
C ARG A 9 -3.38 15.29 9.07
N LEU A 10 -2.11 15.35 9.47
CA LEU A 10 -1.21 14.24 9.76
C LEU A 10 -1.70 13.18 10.76
N VAL A 11 -2.89 13.29 11.37
CA VAL A 11 -3.29 12.30 12.38
C VAL A 11 -4.81 12.14 12.48
N PRO A 12 -5.39 11.14 11.78
CA PRO A 12 -6.72 10.62 12.10
C PRO A 12 -6.76 9.89 13.46
N MET A 13 -5.60 9.61 14.07
CA MET A 13 -5.48 8.81 15.29
C MET A 13 -5.77 9.53 16.62
N VAL A 14 -5.70 10.87 16.72
CA VAL A 14 -5.86 11.54 18.03
C VAL A 14 -7.33 11.67 18.44
N SER A 15 -8.28 11.74 17.50
CA SER A 15 -9.71 11.77 17.88
C SER A 15 -10.24 10.39 18.28
N THR A 16 -9.62 9.31 17.79
CA THR A 16 -9.85 7.93 18.25
C THR A 16 -9.11 7.62 19.56
N ALA A 17 -8.16 8.46 19.98
CA ALA A 17 -7.39 8.28 21.21
C ALA A 17 -8.19 8.57 22.50
N GLY A 18 -9.38 9.16 22.39
CA GLY A 18 -10.22 9.49 23.55
C GLY A 18 -10.97 8.31 24.19
N PHE A 19 -11.01 7.12 23.57
CA PHE A 19 -11.96 6.09 24.02
C PHE A 19 -11.44 4.69 24.32
N ILE A 20 -10.27 4.24 23.82
CA ILE A 20 -9.90 2.82 24.00
C ILE A 20 -8.39 2.59 24.15
N ARG A 21 -7.95 2.42 25.42
CA ARG A 21 -6.82 1.63 25.93
C ARG A 21 -5.51 1.59 25.11
N GLU A 22 -4.45 2.13 25.70
CA GLU A 22 -3.04 2.16 25.25
C GLU A 22 -2.47 0.81 24.73
N THR A 23 -3.02 -0.34 25.14
CA THR A 23 -2.60 -1.68 24.65
C THR A 23 -3.22 -2.06 23.31
N ILE A 24 -4.38 -1.48 22.94
CA ILE A 24 -5.01 -1.71 21.64
C ILE A 24 -4.28 -0.91 20.56
N GLN A 25 -3.73 0.26 20.89
CA GLN A 25 -3.09 1.16 19.93
C GLN A 25 -1.92 0.52 19.19
N TRP A 26 -0.95 -0.09 19.88
CA TRP A 26 0.20 -0.72 19.23
C TRP A 26 -0.20 -1.88 18.33
N LYS A 27 -1.14 -2.72 18.78
CA LYS A 27 -1.65 -3.82 17.98
C LYS A 27 -2.38 -3.31 16.73
N THR A 28 -3.17 -2.24 16.86
CA THR A 28 -3.90 -1.64 15.72
C THR A 28 -2.96 -0.97 14.73
N ILE A 29 -1.94 -0.23 15.19
CA ILE A 29 -0.93 0.39 14.32
C ILE A 29 -0.19 -0.70 13.54
N VAL A 30 0.27 -1.74 14.22
CA VAL A 30 0.95 -2.87 13.58
C VAL A 30 0.02 -3.58 12.59
N ILE A 31 -1.23 -3.85 12.95
CA ILE A 31 -2.21 -4.49 12.05
C ILE A 31 -2.52 -3.61 10.84
N ASN A 32 -2.62 -2.28 10.99
CA ASN A 32 -2.86 -1.39 9.85
C ASN A 32 -1.65 -1.36 8.92
N VAL A 33 -0.45 -1.21 9.47
CA VAL A 33 0.80 -1.17 8.70
C VAL A 33 1.02 -2.48 7.95
N PHE A 34 0.97 -3.61 8.65
CA PHE A 34 1.14 -4.92 8.03
C PHE A 34 -0.05 -5.32 7.16
N GLY A 35 -1.27 -4.92 7.54
CA GLY A 35 -2.49 -5.17 6.79
C GLY A 35 -2.44 -4.50 5.42
N ASN A 36 -1.99 -3.24 5.36
CA ASN A 36 -1.76 -2.54 4.09
C ASN A 36 -0.71 -3.27 3.25
N ILE A 37 0.47 -3.59 3.80
CA ILE A 37 1.49 -4.35 3.06
C ILE A 37 0.93 -5.67 2.51
N ILE A 38 0.27 -6.48 3.35
CA ILE A 38 -0.25 -7.80 2.98
C ILE A 38 -1.34 -7.70 1.92
N MET A 39 -2.22 -6.70 2.00
CA MET A 39 -3.29 -6.47 1.03
C MET A 39 -2.75 -6.22 -0.38
N PHE A 40 -1.56 -5.61 -0.49
CA PHE A 40 -0.97 -5.26 -1.78
C PHE A 40 0.01 -6.31 -2.34
N ILE A 41 0.38 -7.34 -1.58
CA ILE A 41 1.21 -8.46 -2.06
C ILE A 41 0.64 -9.13 -3.32
N PRO A 42 -0.67 -9.46 -3.42
CA PRO A 42 -1.24 -10.07 -4.62
C PRO A 42 -1.06 -9.26 -5.90
N PHE A 43 -0.98 -7.93 -5.81
CA PHE A 43 -0.75 -7.06 -6.97
C PHE A 43 0.67 -7.22 -7.55
N GLY A 44 1.62 -7.70 -6.75
CA GLY A 44 2.96 -8.08 -7.22
C GLY A 44 2.96 -9.24 -8.23
N PHE A 45 1.89 -10.04 -8.25
CA PHE A 45 1.70 -11.17 -9.16
C PHE A 45 0.96 -10.80 -10.44
N LEU A 46 0.66 -9.52 -10.67
CA LEU A 46 0.00 -9.07 -11.89
C LEU A 46 0.79 -9.42 -13.16
N GLY A 47 2.10 -9.67 -13.06
CA GLY A 47 2.92 -10.19 -14.16
C GLY A 47 2.46 -11.56 -14.69
N ILE A 48 1.74 -12.37 -13.89
CA ILE A 48 1.14 -13.63 -14.34
C ILE A 48 -0.01 -13.38 -15.32
N LEU A 49 -0.86 -12.40 -15.01
CA LEU A 49 -2.06 -12.10 -15.79
C LEU A 49 -1.75 -11.17 -16.99
N ILE A 50 -0.79 -10.27 -16.80
CA ILE A 50 -0.43 -9.24 -17.77
C ILE A 50 1.08 -9.36 -18.04
N PRO A 51 1.49 -9.96 -19.17
CA PRO A 51 2.91 -10.16 -19.51
C PRO A 51 3.72 -8.86 -19.52
N ASP A 52 3.09 -7.74 -19.87
CA ASP A 52 3.73 -6.42 -19.82
C ASP A 52 4.15 -5.98 -18.41
N LEU A 53 3.53 -6.51 -17.36
CA LEU A 53 3.84 -6.21 -15.96
C LEU A 53 4.85 -7.18 -15.35
N GLU A 54 5.43 -8.10 -16.14
CA GLU A 54 6.54 -8.94 -15.70
C GLU A 54 7.79 -8.11 -15.37
N HIS A 55 7.90 -6.90 -15.93
CA HIS A 55 8.99 -5.99 -15.65
C HIS A 55 8.70 -5.12 -14.42
N PHE A 56 9.54 -5.22 -13.38
CA PHE A 56 9.41 -4.47 -12.13
C PHE A 56 9.15 -2.98 -12.35
N ARG A 57 9.87 -2.33 -13.27
CA ARG A 57 9.69 -0.90 -13.56
C ARG A 57 8.30 -0.57 -14.12
N LYS A 58 7.78 -1.40 -15.02
CA LYS A 58 6.43 -1.21 -15.61
C LYS A 58 5.35 -1.45 -14.56
N LEU A 59 5.49 -2.52 -13.78
CA LEU A 59 4.59 -2.82 -12.66
C LEU A 59 4.52 -1.66 -11.67
N MET A 60 5.68 -1.20 -11.19
CA MET A 60 5.76 -0.11 -10.22
C MET A 60 5.23 1.21 -10.77
N SER A 61 5.54 1.56 -12.02
CA SER A 61 5.02 2.78 -12.64
C SER A 61 3.49 2.76 -12.73
N ASN A 62 2.91 1.66 -13.18
CA ASN A 62 1.46 1.52 -13.31
C ASN A 62 0.79 1.50 -11.92
N PHE A 63 1.38 0.79 -10.97
CA PHE A 63 0.86 0.69 -9.62
C PHE A 63 0.89 2.05 -8.89
N ILE A 64 2.02 2.77 -8.94
CA ILE A 64 2.15 4.10 -8.32
C ILE A 64 1.17 5.09 -8.96
N SER A 65 0.98 5.02 -10.29
CA SER A 65 -0.01 5.87 -10.96
C SER A 65 -1.44 5.55 -10.49
N ALA A 66 -1.77 4.26 -10.35
CA ALA A 66 -3.08 3.83 -9.88
C ALA A 66 -3.34 4.23 -8.41
N ILE A 67 -2.37 4.01 -7.51
CA ILE A 67 -2.56 4.34 -6.09
C ILE A 67 -2.69 5.85 -5.88
N ILE A 68 -1.92 6.67 -6.60
CA ILE A 68 -2.07 8.14 -6.54
C ILE A 68 -3.47 8.57 -6.98
N ILE A 69 -4.04 7.95 -8.02
CA ILE A 69 -5.39 8.25 -8.48
C ILE A 69 -6.43 7.86 -7.42
N ILE A 70 -6.28 6.67 -6.82
CA ILE A 70 -7.18 6.16 -5.78
C ILE A 70 -7.15 7.06 -4.54
N GLU A 71 -5.96 7.39 -4.05
CA GLU A 71 -5.76 8.26 -2.88
C GLU A 71 -6.29 9.68 -3.15
N SER A 72 -6.06 10.20 -4.36
CA SER A 72 -6.64 11.49 -4.78
C SER A 72 -8.17 11.43 -4.77
N PHE A 73 -8.76 10.35 -5.27
CA PHE A 73 -10.21 10.17 -5.28
C PHE A 73 -10.79 10.03 -3.87
N GLN A 74 -10.12 9.30 -2.98
CA GLN A 74 -10.49 9.17 -1.56
C GLN A 74 -10.45 10.53 -0.85
N TYR A 75 -9.45 11.36 -1.16
CA TYR A 75 -9.36 12.73 -0.69
C TYR A 75 -10.53 13.60 -1.18
N PHE A 76 -10.81 13.60 -2.49
CA PHE A 76 -11.90 14.40 -3.06
C PHE A 76 -13.29 13.98 -2.58
N THR A 77 -13.51 12.68 -2.43
CA THR A 77 -14.80 12.13 -1.96
C THR A 77 -14.97 12.23 -0.45
N ARG A 78 -13.95 12.69 0.29
CA ARG A 78 -13.89 12.72 1.76
C ARG A 78 -14.16 11.35 2.40
N LEU A 79 -13.98 10.26 1.64
CA LEU A 79 -14.09 8.90 2.13
C LEU A 79 -12.85 8.50 2.95
N GLY A 80 -11.73 9.21 2.76
CA GLY A 80 -10.48 9.01 3.49
C GLY A 80 -9.62 10.29 3.55
N VAL A 81 -8.53 10.22 4.32
CA VAL A 81 -7.48 11.23 4.36
C VAL A 81 -6.40 10.78 3.38
N PHE A 82 -5.87 11.68 2.55
CA PHE A 82 -4.71 11.38 1.72
C PHE A 82 -3.52 11.09 2.62
N ASP A 83 -3.10 9.83 2.71
CA ASP A 83 -2.00 9.40 3.56
C ASP A 83 -0.82 8.93 2.71
N ILE A 84 0.31 9.61 2.87
CA ILE A 84 1.55 9.28 2.15
C ILE A 84 2.13 7.97 2.70
N ASP A 85 1.91 7.69 3.98
CA ASP A 85 2.42 6.46 4.61
C ASP A 85 1.74 5.24 3.97
N ASP A 86 0.45 5.33 3.61
CA ASP A 86 -0.27 4.27 2.92
C ASP A 86 0.32 4.01 1.52
N ILE A 87 0.65 5.05 0.75
CA ILE A 87 1.31 4.90 -0.56
C ILE A 87 2.63 4.13 -0.43
N ILE A 88 3.43 4.45 0.59
CA ILE A 88 4.71 3.81 0.86
C ILE A 88 4.50 2.34 1.22
N LEU A 89 3.59 2.04 2.16
CA LEU A 89 3.29 0.69 2.60
C LEU A 89 2.74 -0.19 1.48
N ASN A 90 1.83 0.36 0.67
CA ASN A 90 1.24 -0.32 -0.48
C ASN A 90 2.32 -0.63 -1.53
N THR A 91 3.21 0.32 -1.79
CA THR A 91 4.38 0.14 -2.68
C THR A 91 5.31 -0.97 -2.20
N ILE A 92 5.59 -1.03 -0.90
CA ILE A 92 6.39 -2.10 -0.29
C ILE A 92 5.70 -3.46 -0.47
N GLY A 93 4.39 -3.54 -0.24
CA GLY A 93 3.60 -4.75 -0.46
C GLY A 93 3.72 -5.30 -1.89
N VAL A 94 3.56 -4.44 -2.90
CA VAL A 94 3.72 -4.84 -4.31
C VAL A 94 5.14 -5.29 -4.61
N ALA A 95 6.15 -4.59 -4.10
CA ALA A 95 7.55 -4.96 -4.32
C ALA A 95 7.89 -6.33 -3.72
N ILE A 96 7.38 -6.62 -2.51
CA ILE A 96 7.51 -7.93 -1.87
C ILE A 96 6.81 -9.00 -2.72
N GLY A 97 5.56 -8.75 -3.14
CA GLY A 97 4.80 -9.68 -3.99
C GLY A 97 5.51 -10.00 -5.31
N PHE A 98 6.09 -8.99 -5.96
CA PHE A 98 6.88 -9.18 -7.17
C PHE A 98 8.14 -10.01 -6.94
N GLY A 99 8.82 -9.80 -5.80
CA GLY A 99 9.97 -10.62 -5.40
C GLY A 99 9.59 -12.10 -5.22
N ILE A 100 8.46 -12.37 -4.55
CA ILE A 100 7.92 -13.72 -4.37
C ILE A 100 7.56 -14.33 -5.73
N TYR A 101 6.85 -13.59 -6.58
CA TYR A 101 6.51 -14.02 -7.94
C TYR A 101 7.76 -14.45 -8.73
N LYS A 102 8.79 -13.61 -8.75
CA LYS A 102 10.02 -13.90 -9.48
C LYS A 102 10.79 -15.09 -8.91
N TRP A 103 10.78 -15.25 -7.59
CA TRP A 103 11.37 -16.40 -6.93
C TRP A 103 10.64 -17.70 -7.30
N LEU A 104 9.30 -17.70 -7.20
CA LEU A 104 8.47 -18.84 -7.60
C LEU A 104 8.64 -19.19 -9.08
N ASN A 105 8.61 -18.21 -9.97
CA ASN A 105 8.76 -18.44 -11.41
C ASN A 105 10.13 -19.08 -11.72
N ARG A 106 11.21 -18.62 -11.08
CA ARG A 106 12.54 -19.25 -11.21
C ARG A 106 12.55 -20.69 -10.71
N THR A 107 11.99 -20.94 -9.53
CA THR A 107 11.98 -22.29 -8.95
C THR A 107 11.12 -23.28 -9.74
N ILE A 108 10.04 -22.82 -10.38
CA ILE A 108 9.20 -23.66 -11.26
C ILE A 108 9.97 -24.00 -12.53
N ILE A 109 10.58 -23.01 -13.19
CA ILE A 109 11.39 -23.24 -14.40
C ILE A 109 12.54 -24.21 -14.13
N ASP A 110 13.25 -24.07 -13.00
CA ASP A 110 14.36 -24.96 -12.63
C ASP A 110 13.91 -26.41 -12.33
N ARG A 111 12.61 -26.68 -12.15
CA ARG A 111 12.08 -28.03 -11.93
C ARG A 111 11.62 -28.75 -13.20
N ASP A 112 11.45 -28.03 -14.30
CA ASP A 112 11.02 -28.56 -15.59
C ASP A 112 12.19 -28.94 -16.52
N PHE A 113 13.44 -28.84 -16.04
CA PHE A 113 14.68 -29.30 -16.70
C PHE A 113 15.41 -30.36 -15.87
#